data_AF-A0ABD6FMK0-F1
#
_entry.id   AF-A0ABD6FMK0-F1
#
_cell.length_a   1.000
_cell.length_b   1.000
_cell.length_c   1.000
_cell.angle_alpha   90.00
_cell.angle_beta   90.00
_cell.angle_gamma   90.00
#
_symmetry.space_group_name_H-M   'P 1'
#
loop_
_entity.id
_entity.type
_entity.pdbx_description
1 polymer ?
#
loop_
_entity_poly.entity_id
_entity_poly.type
_entity_poly.pdbx_seq_one_letter_code
_entity_poly.pdbx_strand_id
1 'polypeptide(L)' 'LPRGERVKGGTVGTLKEILHGPGTHADGTTNLMGALRRAMATAGYQDLKEFQRVDVVVSPYVAH' A
#
# COMPACT_ATOMS: atom_id res chain seq x y z
N LEU A 1 -18.80 2.40 3.97
CA LEU A 1 -17.51 2.09 4.64
C LEU A 1 -16.65 1.30 3.66
N PRO A 2 -15.36 1.63 3.47
CA PRO A 2 -14.44 0.75 2.76
C PRO A 2 -14.36 -0.55 3.57
N ARG A 3 -14.89 -1.64 3.01
CA ARG A 3 -14.85 -2.95 3.65
C ARG A 3 -13.47 -3.51 3.37
N GLY A 4 -12.52 -3.25 4.27
CA GLY A 4 -11.22 -3.89 4.24
C GLY A 4 -11.41 -5.39 4.44
N GLU A 5 -11.08 -6.18 3.43
CA GLU A 5 -11.03 -7.63 3.55
C GLU A 5 -9.92 -8.00 4.54
N ARG A 6 -10.29 -8.72 5.61
CA ARG A 6 -9.31 -9.20 6.58
C ARG A 6 -8.69 -10.49 6.05
N VAL A 7 -7.51 -10.37 5.47
CA VAL A 7 -6.75 -11.50 4.95
C VAL A 7 -5.78 -12.01 6.02
N LYS A 8 -5.73 -13.33 6.25
CA LYS A 8 -4.69 -13.94 7.11
C LYS A 8 -3.35 -13.92 6.35
N GLY A 9 -2.51 -12.91 6.63
CA GLY A 9 -1.23 -12.71 5.93
C GLY A 9 -0.04 -13.56 6.41
N GLY A 10 -0.21 -14.44 7.41
CA GLY A 10 0.92 -15.14 8.04
C GLY A 10 1.92 -14.17 8.68
N THR A 11 3.11 -14.66 9.04
CA THR A 11 4.23 -13.83 9.50
C THR A 11 5.21 -13.65 8.34
N VAL A 12 5.20 -12.47 7.71
CA VAL A 12 6.05 -12.15 6.55
C VAL A 12 7.38 -11.49 6.93
N GLY A 13 7.59 -11.17 8.21
CA GLY A 13 8.81 -10.57 8.73
C GLY A 13 8.59 -9.88 10.08
N THR A 14 9.64 -9.26 10.60
CA THR A 14 9.55 -8.38 11.76
C THR A 14 8.74 -7.12 11.43
N LEU A 15 8.18 -6.45 12.45
CA LEU A 15 7.49 -5.18 12.24
C LEU A 15 8.36 -4.14 11.53
N LYS A 16 9.67 -4.12 11.83
CA LYS A 16 10.64 -3.23 11.19
C LYS A 16 10.74 -3.51 9.69
N GLU A 17 10.83 -4.77 9.29
CA GLU A 17 10.89 -5.16 7.87
C GLU A 17 9.57 -4.88 7.15
N ILE A 18 8.44 -5.14 7.81
CA ILE A 18 7.12 -4.84 7.27
C ILE A 18 6.99 -3.34 6.97
N LEU A 19 7.36 -2.49 7.92
CA LEU A 19 7.24 -1.03 7.75
C LEU A 19 8.32 -0.44 6.83
N HIS A 20 9.57 -0.84 7.00
CA HIS A 20 10.74 -0.14 6.42
C HIS A 20 11.55 -0.96 5.41
N GLY A 21 11.23 -2.25 5.25
CA GLY A 21 11.94 -3.15 4.35
C GLY A 21 13.18 -3.79 4.96
N PRO A 22 13.96 -4.54 4.14
CA PRO A 22 13.92 -4.57 2.68
C PRO A 22 12.64 -5.19 2.11
N GLY A 23 12.17 -4.68 0.96
CA GLY A 23 11.07 -5.25 0.20
C GLY A 23 11.58 -6.32 -0.74
N THR A 24 11.81 -7.53 -0.24
CA THR A 24 12.44 -8.63 -1.00
C THR A 24 11.49 -9.29 -2.01
N HIS A 25 10.19 -9.07 -1.84
CA HIS A 25 9.13 -9.61 -2.68
C HIS A 25 8.28 -8.47 -3.25
N ALA A 26 7.75 -8.65 -4.46
CA ALA A 26 6.92 -7.66 -5.16
C ALA A 26 5.43 -7.74 -4.79
N ASP A 27 5.07 -8.56 -3.79
CA ASP A 27 3.69 -8.80 -3.33
C ASP A 27 3.16 -7.71 -2.38
N GLY A 28 4.00 -6.73 -2.02
CA GLY A 28 3.62 -5.60 -1.17
C GLY A 28 3.49 -5.96 0.32
N THR A 29 3.96 -7.13 0.75
CA THR A 29 3.86 -7.58 2.15
C THR A 29 4.87 -6.91 3.09
N THR A 30 5.94 -6.34 2.55
CA THR A 30 7.00 -5.64 3.28
C THR A 30 7.36 -4.30 2.65
N ASN A 31 8.08 -3.45 3.39
CA ASN A 31 8.45 -2.10 2.96
C ASN A 31 7.25 -1.18 2.63
N LEU A 32 6.25 -1.16 3.52
CA LEU A 32 5.06 -0.31 3.36
C LEU A 32 5.40 1.17 3.19
N MET A 33 6.40 1.68 3.90
CA MET A 33 6.82 3.09 3.78
C MET A 33 7.47 3.38 2.42
N GLY A 34 8.23 2.44 1.85
CA GLY A 34 8.77 2.57 0.50
C GLY A 34 7.68 2.46 -0.57
N ALA A 35 6.70 1.58 -0.38
CA ALA A 35 5.54 1.47 -1.25
C ALA A 35 4.73 2.78 -1.27
N LEU A 36 4.44 3.37 -0.10
CA LEU A 36 3.76 4.65 0.01
C LEU A 36 4.53 5.78 -0.68
N ARG A 37 5.85 5.90 -0.44
CA ARG A 37 6.68 6.91 -1.13
C ARG A 37 6.65 6.77 -2.64
N ARG A 38 6.72 5.54 -3.16
CA ARG A 38 6.62 5.28 -4.60
C ARG A 38 5.25 5.68 -5.14
N ALA A 39 4.16 5.30 -4.45
CA ALA A 39 2.81 5.69 -4.84
C ALA A 39 2.63 7.21 -4.90
N MET A 40 3.12 7.94 -3.88
CA MET A 40 3.09 9.41 -3.86
C MET A 40 3.91 10.00 -5.01
N ALA A 41 5.13 9.51 -5.24
CA ALA A 41 5.98 9.97 -6.34
C ALA A 41 5.35 9.72 -7.73
N THR A 42 4.76 8.55 -7.94
CA THR A 42 4.08 8.19 -9.20
C THR A 42 2.84 9.05 -9.44
N ALA A 43 2.10 9.38 -8.38
CA ALA A 43 0.92 10.24 -8.45
C ALA A 43 1.25 11.75 -8.43
N GLY A 44 2.53 12.13 -8.24
CA GLY A 44 2.99 13.52 -8.30
C GLY A 44 2.87 14.31 -6.99
N TYR A 45 2.83 13.64 -5.83
CA TYR A 45 2.66 14.27 -4.52
C TYR A 45 3.92 14.18 -3.66
N GLN A 46 4.25 15.28 -2.97
CA GLN A 46 5.42 15.36 -2.08
C GLN A 46 5.06 15.20 -0.60
N ASP A 47 3.80 15.47 -0.23
CA ASP A 47 3.32 15.29 1.14
C ASP A 47 2.03 14.47 1.23
N LEU A 48 1.80 13.93 2.43
CA LEU A 48 0.67 13.04 2.70
C LEU A 48 -0.68 13.76 2.63
N LYS A 49 -0.72 15.07 2.94
CA LYS A 49 -1.97 15.83 3.00
C LYS A 49 -2.47 16.16 1.60
N GLU A 50 -1.56 16.46 0.68
CA GLU A 50 -1.88 16.58 -0.74
C GLU A 50 -2.26 15.23 -1.34
N PHE A 51 -1.52 14.16 -1.00
CA PHE A 51 -1.82 12.81 -1.49
C PHE A 51 -3.22 12.32 -1.12
N GLN A 52 -3.79 12.77 0.01
CA GLN A 52 -5.18 12.48 0.38
C GLN A 52 -6.22 12.99 -0.63
N ARG A 53 -5.84 13.88 -1.55
CA ARG A 53 -6.71 14.44 -2.61
C ARG A 53 -6.45 13.79 -3.99
N VAL A 54 -5.70 12.70 -4.06
CA VAL A 54 -5.42 11.99 -5.32
C VAL A 54 -6.72 11.55 -6.01
N ASP A 55 -6.75 11.65 -7.33
CA ASP A 55 -7.85 11.13 -8.14
C ASP A 55 -7.94 9.61 -8.01
N VAL A 56 -9.14 9.11 -7.71
CA VAL A 56 -9.42 7.68 -7.54
C VAL A 56 -10.42 7.22 -8.58
N VAL A 57 -10.07 6.16 -9.31
CA VAL A 57 -10.99 5.47 -10.22
C VAL A 57 -11.50 4.22 -9.52
N VAL A 58 -12.83 4.02 -9.54
CA VAL A 58 -13.45 2.80 -9.01
C VAL A 58 -13.46 1.74 -10.09
N SER A 59 -12.73 0.64 -9.86
CA SER A 59 -12.87 -0.54 -10.73
C SER A 59 -14.19 -1.24 -10.41
N PRO A 60 -15.04 -1.57 -11.41
CA PRO A 60 -16.24 -2.34 -11.18
C PRO A 60 -15.90 -3.70 -10.56
N TYR A 61 -16.53 -4.03 -9.44
CA TYR A 61 -16.35 -5.30 -8.76
C TYR A 61 -17.03 -6.42 -9.56
N VAL A 62 -16.23 -7.32 -10.13
CA VAL A 62 -16.70 -8.64 -10.61
C VAL A 62 -16.46 -9.65 -9.51
N ALA A 63 -17.54 -10.15 -8.91
CA ALA A 63 -17.46 -11.30 -8.02
C ALA A 63 -17.03 -12.52 -8.84
N HIS A 64 -15.91 -13.14 -8.47
CA HIS A 64 -15.55 -14.49 -8.91
C HIS A 64 -16.07 -15.50 -7.91
#